data_AF-A0A970BMX6-F1
#
_entry.id   AF-A0A970BMX6-F1
#
_cell.length_a   1.000
_cell.length_b   1.000
_cell.length_c   1.000
_cell.angle_alpha   90.00
_cell.angle_beta   90.00
_cell.angle_gamma   90.00
#
_symmetry.space_group_name_H-M   'P 1'
#
loop_
_entity.id
_entity.type
_entity.pdbx_description
1 polymer ?
#
loop_
_entity_poly.entity_id
_entity_poly.type
_entity_poly.pdbx_seq_one_letter_code
_entity_poly.pdbx_strand_id
1 'polypeptide(L)'
;MKTLKDRLSEGQDIQKAITNLNKSYYRRDRRLKKRLENMMQNEHTYFITFTIAPKYYDLKYNTYLRKIKEALGGASGWVVNSDYGNINDRLHFHCVASFHSQLDYTILNNIYKYGSINFKAIYNANEKAIREYLNKTFNHAVKQTAGRIHYSRK
;
A
#
# COMPACT_ATOMS: atom_id res chain seq x y z
N MET A 1 -8.43 10.03 -5.85
CA MET A 1 -8.81 9.80 -7.26
C MET A 1 -10.26 10.22 -7.37
N LYS A 2 -10.62 11.10 -8.31
CA LYS A 2 -12.03 11.51 -8.47
C LYS A 2 -12.91 10.28 -8.68
N THR A 3 -14.08 10.26 -8.07
CA THR A 3 -15.09 9.21 -8.25
C THR A 3 -15.94 9.47 -9.50
N LEU A 4 -16.83 8.54 -9.86
CA LEU A 4 -17.82 8.82 -10.91
C LEU A 4 -18.72 9.99 -10.50
N LYS A 5 -19.19 9.99 -9.24
CA LYS A 5 -20.04 11.03 -8.66
C LYS A 5 -19.38 12.41 -8.76
N ASP A 6 -18.10 12.51 -8.41
CA ASP A 6 -17.35 13.78 -8.48
C ASP A 6 -17.29 14.31 -9.92
N ARG A 7 -17.09 13.43 -10.91
CA ARG A 7 -17.03 13.83 -12.33
C ARG A 7 -18.38 14.25 -12.88
N LEU A 8 -19.45 13.59 -12.46
CA LEU A 8 -20.82 13.97 -12.83
C LEU A 8 -21.19 15.31 -12.18
N SER A 9 -20.81 15.56 -10.92
CA SER A 9 -21.02 16.86 -10.27
C SER A 9 -20.23 18.01 -10.91
N GLU A 10 -19.14 17.70 -11.63
CA GLU A 10 -18.37 18.66 -12.44
C GLU A 10 -19.01 18.92 -13.82
N GLY A 11 -20.20 18.38 -14.11
CA GLY A 11 -20.91 18.59 -15.36
C GLY A 11 -20.36 17.79 -16.54
N GLN A 12 -19.57 16.74 -16.30
CA GLN A 12 -19.15 15.85 -17.39
C GLN A 12 -20.33 15.02 -17.89
N ASP A 13 -20.44 14.90 -19.21
CA ASP A 13 -21.28 13.87 -19.84
C ASP A 13 -20.98 12.47 -19.28
N ILE A 14 -22.02 11.62 -19.17
CA ILE A 14 -21.93 10.30 -18.54
C ILE A 14 -20.87 9.42 -19.22
N GLN A 15 -20.86 9.37 -20.57
CA GLN A 15 -19.92 8.54 -21.31
C GLN A 15 -18.48 9.05 -21.13
N LYS A 16 -18.31 10.38 -21.12
CA LYS A 16 -17.01 11.01 -20.84
C LYS A 16 -16.54 10.73 -19.42
N ALA A 17 -17.43 10.83 -18.43
CA ALA A 17 -17.14 10.58 -17.03
C ALA A 17 -16.69 9.12 -16.79
N ILE A 18 -17.38 8.16 -17.39
CA ILE A 18 -17.03 6.72 -17.35
C ILE A 18 -15.67 6.48 -18.02
N THR A 19 -15.48 7.02 -19.22
CA THR A 19 -14.22 6.87 -19.96
C THR A 19 -13.03 7.42 -19.17
N ASN A 20 -13.19 8.60 -18.56
CA ASN A 20 -12.15 9.23 -17.74
C ASN A 20 -11.87 8.45 -16.44
N LEU A 21 -12.89 7.87 -15.82
CA LEU A 21 -12.72 7.00 -14.66
C LEU A 21 -11.92 5.74 -15.03
N ASN A 22 -12.30 5.06 -16.11
CA ASN A 22 -11.60 3.86 -16.59
C ASN A 22 -10.14 4.16 -16.97
N LYS A 23 -9.90 5.25 -17.71
CA LYS A 23 -8.53 5.73 -18.01
C LYS A 23 -7.74 6.01 -16.73
N SER A 24 -8.36 6.57 -15.70
CA SER A 24 -7.72 6.83 -14.42
C SER A 24 -7.32 5.53 -13.71
N TYR A 25 -8.20 4.53 -13.68
CA TYR A 25 -7.89 3.21 -13.12
C TYR A 25 -6.75 2.53 -13.88
N TYR A 26 -6.84 2.47 -15.21
CA TYR A 26 -5.80 1.90 -16.07
C TYR A 26 -4.44 2.56 -15.82
N ARG A 27 -4.38 3.90 -15.80
CA ARG A 27 -3.15 4.65 -15.54
C ARG A 27 -2.58 4.36 -14.14
N ARG A 28 -3.43 4.21 -13.12
CA ARG A 28 -2.99 3.85 -11.77
C ARG A 28 -2.37 2.46 -11.73
N ASP A 29 -3.07 1.47 -12.28
CA ASP A 29 -2.60 0.09 -12.33
C ASP A 29 -1.29 -0.04 -13.10
N ARG A 30 -1.19 0.63 -14.26
CA ARG A 30 0.06 0.68 -15.05
C ARG A 30 1.23 1.29 -14.27
N ARG A 31 1.00 2.35 -13.48
CA ARG A 31 2.05 2.95 -12.62
C ARG A 31 2.46 2.01 -11.49
N LEU A 32 1.50 1.33 -10.86
CA LEU A 32 1.79 0.36 -9.81
C LEU A 32 2.60 -0.81 -10.37
N LYS A 33 2.18 -1.37 -11.52
CA LYS A 33 2.90 -2.41 -12.26
C LYS A 33 4.36 -2.02 -12.48
N LYS A 34 4.60 -0.90 -13.16
CA LYS A 34 5.96 -0.43 -13.47
C LYS A 34 6.82 -0.26 -12.21
N ARG A 35 6.23 0.27 -11.14
CA ARG A 35 6.94 0.46 -9.86
C ARG A 35 7.32 -0.89 -9.23
N LEU A 36 6.39 -1.84 -9.19
CA LEU A 36 6.65 -3.17 -8.66
C LEU A 36 7.69 -3.91 -9.51
N GLU A 37 7.59 -3.87 -10.83
CA GLU A 37 8.59 -4.45 -11.74
C GLU A 37 10.00 -3.94 -11.41
N ASN A 38 10.16 -2.62 -11.24
CA ASN A 38 11.44 -2.03 -10.86
C ASN A 38 11.90 -2.45 -9.46
N MET A 39 10.99 -2.54 -8.48
CA MET A 39 11.34 -2.96 -7.13
C MET A 39 11.82 -4.42 -7.10
N MET A 40 11.16 -5.30 -7.86
CA MET A 40 11.48 -6.73 -7.95
C MET A 40 12.83 -7.01 -8.63
N GLN A 41 13.45 -6.02 -9.28
CA GLN A 41 14.83 -6.15 -9.76
C GLN A 41 15.85 -6.14 -8.61
N ASN A 42 15.46 -5.69 -7.41
CA ASN A 42 16.31 -5.77 -6.23
C ASN A 42 16.19 -7.16 -5.60
N GLU A 43 17.34 -7.76 -5.28
CA GLU A 43 17.45 -9.05 -4.60
C GLU A 43 16.74 -9.05 -3.24
N HIS A 44 16.77 -7.92 -2.53
CA HIS A 44 16.21 -7.78 -1.19
C HIS A 44 14.84 -7.12 -1.22
N THR A 45 13.84 -7.89 -1.64
CA THR A 45 12.44 -7.44 -1.69
C THR A 45 11.56 -8.24 -0.74
N TYR A 46 10.73 -7.52 0.04
CA TYR A 46 9.94 -8.09 1.12
C TYR A 46 8.49 -7.63 1.05
N PHE A 47 7.60 -8.55 1.34
CA PHE A 47 6.24 -8.26 1.76
C PHE A 47 6.23 -8.06 3.28
N ILE A 48 5.77 -6.90 3.75
CA ILE A 48 5.80 -6.50 5.15
C ILE A 48 4.38 -6.15 5.59
N THR A 49 3.92 -6.77 6.68
CA THR A 49 2.62 -6.44 7.28
C THR A 49 2.84 -5.73 8.61
N PHE A 50 2.36 -4.50 8.73
CA PHE A 50 2.29 -3.78 9.99
C PHE A 50 0.90 -3.95 10.60
N THR A 51 0.84 -4.49 11.81
CA THR A 51 -0.42 -4.66 12.55
C THR A 51 -0.46 -3.63 13.66
N ILE A 52 -1.58 -2.91 13.80
CA ILE A 52 -1.77 -1.98 14.92
C ILE A 52 -2.18 -2.77 16.17
N ALA A 53 -1.52 -2.52 17.30
CA ALA A 53 -1.93 -3.09 18.60
C ALA A 53 -3.16 -2.36 19.16
N PRO A 54 -4.09 -3.04 19.85
CA PRO A 54 -5.35 -2.45 20.30
C PRO A 54 -5.20 -1.18 21.14
N LYS A 55 -4.18 -1.13 22.00
CA LYS A 55 -3.86 0.04 22.84
C LYS A 55 -3.56 1.34 22.06
N TYR A 56 -3.38 1.26 20.74
CA TYR A 56 -3.09 2.41 19.90
C TYR A 56 -4.25 2.80 18.98
N TYR A 57 -5.38 2.08 18.96
CA TYR A 57 -6.48 2.26 18.00
C TYR A 57 -7.05 3.69 17.95
N ASP A 58 -6.97 4.44 19.04
CA ASP A 58 -7.46 5.82 19.12
C ASP A 58 -6.57 6.83 18.37
N LEU A 59 -5.39 6.41 17.90
CA LEU A 59 -4.54 7.29 17.10
C LEU A 59 -5.10 7.50 15.70
N LYS A 60 -4.87 8.71 15.17
CA LYS A 60 -5.27 9.08 13.82
C LYS A 60 -4.52 8.23 12.78
N TYR A 61 -5.18 7.86 11.69
CA TYR A 61 -4.60 7.11 10.57
C TYR A 61 -3.23 7.63 10.10
N ASN A 62 -3.11 8.96 9.98
CA ASN A 62 -1.87 9.63 9.55
C ASN A 62 -0.70 9.41 10.51
N THR A 63 -0.97 9.19 11.81
CA THR A 63 0.05 8.87 12.81
C THR A 63 0.68 7.51 12.50
N TYR A 64 -0.12 6.48 12.27
CA TYR A 64 0.39 5.16 11.89
C TYR A 64 1.19 5.22 10.60
N LEU A 65 0.62 5.87 9.58
CA LEU A 65 1.25 5.98 8.27
C LEU A 65 2.61 6.69 8.35
N ARG A 66 2.71 7.78 9.13
CA ARG A 66 3.98 8.48 9.34
C ARG A 66 5.02 7.54 9.95
N LYS A 67 4.63 6.75 10.95
CA LYS A 67 5.53 5.84 11.66
C LYS A 67 5.96 4.64 10.83
N ILE A 68 5.08 4.15 9.96
CA ILE A 68 5.43 3.15 8.95
C ILE A 68 6.42 3.73 7.94
N LYS A 69 6.22 4.97 7.48
CA LYS A 69 7.18 5.64 6.58
C LYS A 69 8.54 5.86 7.22
N GLU A 70 8.57 6.23 8.50
CA GLU A 70 9.82 6.33 9.29
C GLU A 70 10.54 4.97 9.33
N ALA A 71 9.82 3.88 9.61
CA ALA A 71 10.40 2.53 9.61
C ALA A 71 10.92 2.09 8.23
N LEU A 72 10.28 2.54 7.15
CA LEU A 72 10.69 2.28 5.77
C LEU A 72 11.75 3.27 5.24
N GLY A 73 12.33 4.12 6.09
CA GLY A 73 13.29 5.15 5.68
C GLY A 73 14.54 4.61 4.95
N GLY A 74 14.95 3.39 5.28
CA GLY A 74 16.09 2.69 4.63
C GLY A 74 15.74 1.95 3.34
N ALA A 75 14.46 1.89 2.94
CA ALA A 75 14.06 1.18 1.72
C ALA A 75 14.44 1.96 0.46
N SER A 76 14.89 1.25 -0.58
CA SER A 76 15.14 1.80 -1.91
C SER A 76 13.83 2.19 -2.60
N GLY A 77 12.76 1.42 -2.35
CA GLY A 77 11.41 1.71 -2.82
C GLY A 77 10.38 1.00 -1.96
N TRP A 78 9.18 1.58 -1.84
CA TRP A 78 8.07 0.93 -1.13
C TRP A 78 6.70 1.33 -1.65
N VAL A 79 5.74 0.43 -1.47
CA VAL A 79 4.31 0.60 -1.71
C VAL A 79 3.56 0.11 -0.48
N VAL A 80 2.78 0.98 0.15
CA VAL A 80 1.96 0.66 1.33
C VAL A 80 0.49 0.82 0.99
N ASN A 81 -0.34 -0.09 1.48
CA ASN A 81 -1.78 0.04 1.47
C ASN A 81 -2.36 -0.38 2.82
N SER A 82 -3.37 0.35 3.30
CA SER A 82 -4.12 -0.05 4.48
C SER A 82 -5.19 -1.08 4.13
N ASP A 83 -5.45 -1.98 5.07
CA ASP A 83 -6.44 -3.04 4.98
C ASP A 83 -7.15 -3.19 6.33
N TYR A 84 -8.48 -3.19 6.29
CA TYR A 84 -9.32 -3.50 7.44
C TYR A 84 -9.75 -4.95 7.27
N GLY A 85 -9.10 -5.86 7.99
CA GLY A 85 -9.42 -7.28 7.89
C GLY A 85 -10.79 -7.55 8.50
N ASN A 86 -11.75 -8.03 7.70
CA ASN A 86 -13.12 -8.36 8.13
C ASN A 86 -13.22 -9.46 9.22
N ILE A 87 -12.11 -10.16 9.52
CA ILE A 87 -12.13 -11.33 10.40
C ILE A 87 -11.81 -10.97 11.85
N ASN A 88 -11.05 -9.89 12.11
CA ASN A 88 -10.60 -9.52 13.46
C ASN A 88 -10.68 -8.00 13.75
N ASP A 89 -11.22 -7.19 12.85
CA ASP A 89 -11.32 -5.72 12.93
C ASP A 89 -9.99 -4.98 13.21
N ARG A 90 -8.85 -5.65 12.99
CA ARG A 90 -7.54 -5.03 13.22
C ARG A 90 -7.14 -4.25 11.98
N LEU A 91 -6.72 -3.00 12.21
CA LEU A 91 -6.09 -2.19 11.17
C LEU A 91 -4.72 -2.78 10.82
N HIS A 92 -4.57 -3.16 9.56
CA HIS A 92 -3.32 -3.64 8.98
C HIS A 92 -2.82 -2.69 7.90
N PHE A 93 -1.51 -2.67 7.70
CA PHE A 93 -0.89 -2.07 6.52
C PHE A 93 -0.02 -3.11 5.83
N HIS A 94 -0.36 -3.40 4.58
CA HIS A 94 0.42 -4.28 3.72
C HIS A 94 1.37 -3.44 2.90
N CYS A 95 2.63 -3.83 2.93
CA CYS A 95 3.72 -3.13 2.28
C CYS A 95 4.49 -4.10 1.38
N VAL A 96 4.89 -3.63 0.22
CA VAL A 96 6.02 -4.21 -0.51
C VAL A 96 7.16 -3.21 -0.40
N ALA A 97 8.33 -3.66 0.01
CA ALA A 97 9.52 -2.81 0.15
C ALA A 97 10.75 -3.51 -0.41
N SER A 98 11.56 -2.78 -1.15
CA SER A 98 12.85 -3.22 -1.66
C SER A 98 13.98 -2.48 -0.94
N PHE A 99 15.14 -3.14 -0.82
CA PHE A 99 16.33 -2.61 -0.16
C PHE A 99 17.56 -2.90 -1.03
N HIS A 100 18.61 -2.08 -0.88
CA HIS A 100 19.89 -2.32 -1.57
C HIS A 100 20.75 -3.39 -0.88
N SER A 101 20.45 -3.69 0.39
CA SER A 101 21.11 -4.70 1.19
C SER A 101 20.06 -5.52 1.95
N GLN A 102 20.47 -6.66 2.49
CA GLN A 102 19.60 -7.48 3.34
C GLN A 102 18.97 -6.62 4.44
N LEU A 103 17.67 -6.84 4.67
CA LEU A 103 16.92 -6.10 5.66
C LEU A 103 17.40 -6.42 7.09
N ASP A 104 17.73 -5.38 7.85
CA ASP A 104 17.89 -5.48 9.30
C ASP A 104 16.51 -5.36 9.98
N TYR A 105 15.96 -6.50 10.36
CA TYR A 105 14.68 -6.60 11.05
C TYR A 105 14.69 -5.89 12.41
N THR A 106 15.85 -5.75 13.06
CA THR A 106 16.01 -5.13 14.37
C THR A 106 15.73 -3.63 14.28
N ILE A 107 16.24 -2.97 13.24
CA ILE A 107 16.00 -1.54 13.01
C ILE A 107 14.51 -1.25 12.83
N LEU A 108 13.81 -2.02 12.01
CA LEU A 108 12.38 -1.80 11.77
C LEU A 108 11.54 -2.06 13.04
N ASN A 109 11.83 -3.12 13.79
CA ASN A 109 11.18 -3.39 15.08
C ASN A 109 11.54 -2.33 16.16
N ASN A 110 12.71 -1.69 16.04
CA ASN A 110 13.10 -0.60 16.92
C ASN A 110 12.36 0.70 16.60
N ILE A 111 12.13 1.01 15.32
CA ILE A 111 11.42 2.23 14.92
C ILE A 111 9.91 2.09 15.12
N TYR A 112 9.32 0.95 14.73
CA TYR A 112 7.88 0.76 14.77
C TYR A 112 7.43 0.16 16.11
N LYS A 113 6.90 1.02 16.99
CA LYS A 113 6.41 0.65 18.34
C LYS A 113 4.89 0.52 18.47
N TYR A 114 4.16 0.56 17.35
CA TYR A 114 2.70 0.65 17.32
C TYR A 114 1.98 -0.70 17.16
N GLY A 115 2.75 -1.80 17.19
CA GLY A 115 2.24 -3.16 17.18
C GLY A 115 3.30 -4.11 16.64
N SER A 116 2.88 -5.10 15.88
CA SER A 116 3.79 -6.12 15.32
C SER A 116 4.09 -5.87 13.85
N ILE A 117 5.26 -6.36 13.43
CA ILE A 117 5.69 -6.39 12.03
C ILE A 117 5.90 -7.85 11.64
N ASN A 118 5.35 -8.25 10.51
CA ASN A 118 5.65 -9.53 9.88
C ASN A 118 6.39 -9.29 8.57
N PHE A 119 7.42 -10.11 8.30
CA PHE A 119 8.24 -10.02 7.11
C PHE A 119 8.18 -11.32 6.33
N LYS A 120 7.99 -11.22 5.03
CA LYS A 120 8.08 -12.33 4.09
C LYS A 120 8.92 -11.91 2.89
N ALA A 121 10.10 -12.50 2.77
CA ALA A 121 10.94 -12.29 1.59
C ALA A 121 10.24 -12.82 0.32
N ILE A 122 10.44 -12.10 -0.78
CA ILE A 122 9.86 -12.42 -2.09
C ILE A 122 11.00 -13.01 -2.95
N TYR A 123 11.09 -14.34 -2.96
CA TYR A 123 12.13 -15.06 -3.72
C TYR A 123 11.75 -15.31 -5.17
N ASN A 124 10.48 -15.67 -5.41
CA ASN A 124 9.93 -15.85 -6.75
C ASN A 124 9.08 -14.63 -7.10
N ALA A 125 9.70 -13.64 -7.75
CA ALA A 125 9.07 -12.38 -8.12
C ALA A 125 7.96 -12.59 -9.16
N ASN A 126 6.77 -12.97 -8.70
CA ASN A 126 5.55 -12.96 -9.50
C ASN A 126 4.86 -11.60 -9.33
N GLU A 127 5.33 -10.62 -10.11
CA GLU A 127 4.80 -9.25 -10.10
C GLU A 127 3.28 -9.24 -10.21
N LYS A 128 2.71 -10.04 -11.13
CA LYS A 128 1.27 -10.07 -11.39
C LYS A 128 0.51 -10.46 -10.12
N ALA A 129 0.93 -11.52 -9.44
CA ALA A 129 0.28 -11.97 -8.20
C ALA A 129 0.38 -10.91 -7.08
N ILE A 130 1.53 -10.26 -6.94
CA ILE A 130 1.75 -9.21 -5.94
C ILE A 130 0.90 -7.98 -6.24
N ARG A 131 0.85 -7.56 -7.51
CA ARG A 131 0.04 -6.44 -7.96
C ARG A 131 -1.44 -6.72 -7.77
N GLU A 132 -1.92 -7.91 -8.12
CA GLU A 132 -3.30 -8.32 -7.91
C GLU A 132 -3.64 -8.35 -6.41
N TYR A 133 -2.74 -8.82 -5.56
CA TYR A 133 -2.91 -8.77 -4.11
C TYR A 133 -2.99 -7.32 -3.57
N LEU A 134 -2.08 -6.43 -3.99
CA LEU A 134 -2.10 -5.02 -3.59
C LEU A 134 -3.35 -4.28 -4.11
N ASN A 135 -3.77 -4.57 -5.35
CA ASN A 135 -5.00 -4.03 -5.91
C ASN A 135 -6.23 -4.58 -5.18
N LYS A 136 -6.24 -5.86 -4.81
CA LYS A 136 -7.31 -6.49 -4.04
C LYS A 136 -7.46 -5.81 -2.68
N THR A 137 -6.38 -5.75 -1.89
CA THR A 137 -6.38 -5.07 -0.59
C THR A 137 -6.77 -3.60 -0.73
N PHE A 138 -6.34 -2.92 -1.80
CA PHE A 138 -6.74 -1.54 -2.04
C PHE A 138 -8.24 -1.41 -2.34
N ASN A 139 -8.76 -2.27 -3.19
CA ASN A 139 -10.18 -2.27 -3.55
C ASN A 139 -11.06 -2.63 -2.33
N HIS A 140 -10.61 -3.53 -1.45
CA HIS A 140 -11.27 -3.80 -0.17
C HIS A 140 -11.31 -2.54 0.70
N ALA A 141 -10.17 -1.88 0.89
CA ALA A 141 -10.10 -0.67 1.69
C ALA A 141 -10.87 0.52 1.07
N VAL A 142 -10.94 0.64 -0.26
CA VAL A 142 -11.76 1.67 -0.95
C VAL A 142 -13.25 1.42 -0.75
N LYS A 143 -13.70 0.16 -0.79
CA LYS A 143 -15.10 -0.20 -0.51
C LYS A 143 -15.52 0.16 0.92
N GLN A 144 -14.58 0.15 1.85
CA GLN A 144 -14.77 0.53 3.27
C GLN A 144 -14.29 1.96 3.59
N THR A 145 -14.24 2.85 2.59
CA THR A 145 -13.88 4.29 2.73
C THR A 145 -12.48 4.61 3.31
N ALA A 146 -11.63 3.61 3.58
CA ALA A 146 -10.30 3.75 4.21
C ALA A 146 -9.11 3.53 3.26
N GLY A 147 -9.35 3.19 1.99
CA GLY A 147 -8.30 2.74 1.06
C GLY A 147 -7.49 3.86 0.41
N ARG A 148 -6.23 4.01 0.83
CA ARG A 148 -5.22 4.80 0.11
C ARG A 148 -3.95 3.99 -0.04
N ILE A 149 -3.50 3.82 -1.30
CA ILE A 149 -2.13 3.35 -1.56
C ILE A 149 -1.19 4.55 -1.43
N HIS A 150 -0.11 4.36 -0.69
CA HIS A 150 0.99 5.30 -0.55
C HIS A 150 2.24 4.69 -1.18
N TYR A 151 3.08 5.54 -1.75
CA TYR A 151 4.29 5.12 -2.45
C TYR A 151 5.48 5.96 -1.98
N SER A 152 6.69 5.40 -2.05
CA SER A 152 7.91 6.21 -1.96
C SER A 152 7.97 7.25 -3.09
N ARG A 153 8.55 8.42 -2.80
CA ARG A 153 8.78 9.45 -3.82
C ARG A 153 9.97 9.14 -4.73
N LYS A 154 10.83 8.21 -4.28
CA LYS A 154 11.90 7.59 -5.07
C LYS A 154 11.31 6.55 -6.00
#